data_AF-A0A6L5F956-F1
#
_entry.id   AF-A0A6L5F956-F1
#
_cell.length_a   1.000
_cell.length_b   1.000
_cell.length_c   1.000
_cell.angle_alpha   90.00
_cell.angle_beta   90.00
_cell.angle_gamma   90.00
#
_symmetry.space_group_name_H-M   'P 1'
#
loop_
_entity.id
_entity.type
_entity.pdbx_description
1 polymer ?
#
loop_
_entity_poly.entity_id
_entity_poly.type
_entity_poly.pdbx_seq_one_letter_code
_entity_poly.pdbx_strand_id
1 'polypeptide(L)'
;MHPHEALVGLLSLLHAFTSTELRQIRVDDVDLLTQTIRVDGRPHLVPLDPASLAAIEACLTHRARLRTPNPHLIVTKTTNTRSTPASPAYISHVLDPAEVNTKTLRSTRLVDLVISLDPKLVAEALGMNADGLLDYLADHVDPDRLTSSNL
;
A
#
# COMPACT_ATOMS: atom_id res chain seq x y z
N MET A 1 -5.17 6.25 -17.86
CA MET A 1 -4.83 5.55 -16.60
C MET A 1 -6.08 5.41 -15.77
N HIS A 2 -6.38 4.20 -15.27
CA HIS A 2 -7.51 4.00 -14.37
C HIS A 2 -7.17 4.58 -12.99
N PRO A 3 -8.07 5.29 -12.27
CA PRO A 3 -7.72 5.94 -11.00
C PRO A 3 -7.16 4.96 -9.94
N HIS A 4 -7.67 3.73 -9.92
CA HIS A 4 -7.15 2.68 -9.03
C HIS A 4 -5.70 2.28 -9.30
N GLU A 5 -5.21 2.40 -10.54
CA GLU A 5 -3.83 2.03 -10.91
C GLU A 5 -2.83 2.95 -10.19
N ALA A 6 -3.03 4.27 -10.30
CA ALA A 6 -2.21 5.27 -9.60
C ALA A 6 -2.30 5.12 -8.07
N LEU A 7 -3.53 4.94 -7.54
CA LEU A 7 -3.74 4.73 -6.10
C LEU A 7 -2.97 3.51 -5.57
N VAL A 8 -3.15 2.36 -6.23
CA VAL A 8 -2.53 1.10 -5.78
C VAL A 8 -1.01 1.17 -5.93
N GLY A 9 -0.51 1.75 -7.02
CA GLY A 9 0.92 1.94 -7.22
C GLY A 9 1.56 2.81 -6.15
N LEU A 10 1.02 4.03 -5.94
CA LEU A 10 1.58 5.00 -5.00
C LEU A 10 1.49 4.53 -3.55
N LEU A 11 0.35 3.99 -3.11
CA LEU A 11 0.22 3.49 -1.74
C LEU A 11 1.11 2.26 -1.48
N SER A 12 1.33 1.41 -2.48
CA SER A 12 2.28 0.29 -2.34
C SER A 12 3.72 0.79 -2.26
N LEU A 13 4.11 1.72 -3.13
CA LEU A 13 5.49 2.19 -3.29
C LEU A 13 5.94 3.21 -2.23
N LEU A 14 5.06 4.11 -1.79
CA LEU A 14 5.43 5.21 -0.90
C LEU A 14 5.05 4.93 0.56
N HIS A 15 3.98 4.15 0.76
CA HIS A 15 3.41 3.90 2.08
C HIS A 15 3.48 2.44 2.51
N ALA A 16 4.13 1.59 1.69
CA ALA A 16 4.22 0.16 1.89
C ALA A 16 2.84 -0.42 2.28
N PHE A 17 1.80 -0.22 1.46
CA PHE A 17 0.52 -0.91 1.67
C PHE A 17 0.57 -2.34 1.12
N THR A 18 -0.11 -3.26 1.79
CA THR A 18 -0.37 -4.62 1.31
C THR A 18 -1.61 -4.63 0.42
N SER A 19 -1.75 -5.69 -0.38
CA SER A 19 -2.98 -5.95 -1.14
C SER A 19 -4.24 -6.04 -0.25
N THR A 20 -4.10 -6.50 0.99
CA THR A 20 -5.19 -6.56 1.97
C THR A 20 -5.56 -5.20 2.51
N GLU A 21 -4.58 -4.37 2.88
CA GLU A 21 -4.84 -3.00 3.32
C GLU A 21 -5.51 -2.21 2.19
N LEU A 22 -4.94 -2.23 0.97
CA LEU A 22 -5.44 -1.51 -0.20
C LEU A 22 -6.93 -1.76 -0.49
N ARG A 23 -7.35 -3.03 -0.47
CA ARG A 23 -8.74 -3.38 -0.77
C ARG A 23 -9.71 -3.03 0.37
N GLN A 24 -9.22 -2.89 1.60
CA GLN A 24 -10.04 -2.61 2.78
C GLN A 24 -10.21 -1.11 3.05
N ILE A 25 -9.42 -0.24 2.40
CA ILE A 25 -9.56 1.22 2.54
C ILE A 25 -11.01 1.63 2.28
N ARG A 26 -11.61 2.28 3.27
CA ARG A 26 -12.92 2.94 3.18
C ARG A 26 -12.76 4.42 2.95
N VAL A 27 -13.83 5.05 2.45
CA VAL A 27 -13.86 6.50 2.29
C VAL A 27 -13.62 7.22 3.63
N ASP A 28 -14.25 6.72 4.70
CA ASP A 28 -14.16 7.32 6.04
C ASP A 28 -12.81 7.08 6.73
N ASP A 29 -11.92 6.28 6.13
CA ASP A 29 -10.56 6.09 6.63
C ASP A 29 -9.65 7.26 6.25
N VAL A 30 -10.04 8.06 5.24
CA VAL A 30 -9.25 9.14 4.67
C VAL A 30 -9.72 10.49 5.23
N ASP A 31 -8.80 11.22 5.85
CA ASP A 31 -9.00 12.62 6.21
C ASP A 31 -8.16 13.49 5.25
N LEU A 32 -8.86 14.20 4.36
CA LEU A 32 -8.23 15.10 3.39
C LEU A 32 -7.77 16.43 4.00
N LEU A 33 -8.31 16.82 5.16
CA LEU A 33 -7.91 18.05 5.84
C LEU A 33 -6.58 17.86 6.57
N THR A 34 -6.45 16.76 7.30
CA THR A 34 -5.21 16.41 7.99
C THR A 34 -4.24 15.63 7.11
N GLN A 35 -4.65 15.26 5.89
CA GLN A 35 -3.85 14.52 4.93
C GLN A 35 -3.37 13.18 5.48
N THR A 36 -4.26 12.46 6.17
CA THR A 36 -3.94 11.19 6.81
C THR A 36 -4.91 10.09 6.41
N ILE A 37 -4.45 8.85 6.48
CA ILE A 37 -5.30 7.66 6.33
C ILE A 37 -5.17 6.75 7.54
N ARG A 38 -6.30 6.26 8.06
CA ARG A 38 -6.34 5.19 9.05
C ARG A 38 -6.21 3.85 8.35
N VAL A 39 -5.36 2.97 8.89
CA VAL A 39 -5.15 1.62 8.35
C VAL A 39 -5.25 0.62 9.49
N ASP A 40 -6.17 -0.33 9.37
CA ASP A 40 -6.33 -1.38 10.37
C ASP A 40 -5.03 -2.20 10.48
N GLY A 41 -4.55 -2.37 11.70
CA GLY A 41 -3.28 -3.06 11.99
C GLY A 41 -2.06 -2.14 12.10
N ARG A 42 -2.16 -0.87 11.69
CA ARG A 42 -1.10 0.13 11.95
C ARG A 42 -1.40 0.89 13.25
N PRO A 43 -0.40 1.18 14.10
CA PRO A 43 -0.63 1.84 15.39
C PRO A 43 -0.95 3.33 15.27
N HIS A 44 -0.59 3.96 14.14
CA HIS A 44 -0.73 5.39 13.92
C HIS A 44 -1.40 5.69 12.58
N LEU A 45 -1.99 6.89 12.48
CA LEU A 45 -2.47 7.43 11.21
C LEU A 45 -1.28 7.60 10.26
N VAL A 46 -1.46 7.20 9.00
CA VAL A 46 -0.41 7.30 7.98
C VAL A 46 -0.51 8.66 7.30
N PRO A 47 0.49 9.55 7.42
CA PRO A 47 0.52 10.80 6.67
C PRO A 47 0.70 10.52 5.17
N LEU A 48 -0.05 11.22 4.34
CA LEU A 48 -0.04 11.04 2.91
C LEU A 48 0.80 12.13 2.23
N ASP A 49 1.65 11.73 1.29
CA ASP A 49 2.35 12.68 0.43
C ASP A 49 1.38 13.28 -0.63
N PRO A 50 1.73 14.43 -1.24
CA PRO A 50 0.86 15.09 -2.22
C PRO A 50 0.43 14.22 -3.40
N ALA A 51 1.29 13.30 -3.89
CA ALA A 51 0.94 12.44 -5.02
C ALA A 51 -0.08 11.37 -4.60
N SER A 52 0.10 10.77 -3.41
CA SER A 52 -0.87 9.82 -2.87
C SER A 52 -2.22 10.47 -2.57
N LEU A 53 -2.24 11.70 -2.05
CA LEU A 53 -3.48 12.47 -1.89
C LEU A 53 -4.20 12.69 -3.22
N ALA A 54 -3.49 13.16 -4.25
CA ALA A 54 -4.08 13.39 -5.56
C ALA A 54 -4.66 12.09 -6.16
N ALA A 55 -4.01 10.95 -5.94
CA ALA A 55 -4.53 9.65 -6.39
C ALA A 55 -5.79 9.21 -5.62
N ILE A 56 -5.85 9.49 -4.31
CA ILE A 56 -7.06 9.25 -3.51
C ILE A 56 -8.21 10.16 -3.97
N GLU A 57 -7.96 11.45 -4.18
CA GLU A 57 -8.96 12.40 -4.71
C GLU A 57 -9.50 11.98 -6.08
N ALA A 58 -8.62 11.50 -6.97
CA ALA A 58 -9.02 10.96 -8.26
C ALA A 58 -9.94 9.73 -8.12
N CYS A 59 -9.64 8.84 -7.16
CA CYS A 59 -10.49 7.69 -6.84
C CYS A 59 -11.84 8.11 -6.25
N LEU A 60 -11.87 9.05 -5.31
CA LEU A 60 -13.10 9.61 -4.74
C LEU A 60 -13.97 10.25 -5.81
N THR A 61 -13.36 11.03 -6.72
CA THR A 61 -14.05 11.68 -7.84
C THR A 61 -14.62 10.65 -8.82
N HIS A 62 -13.88 9.59 -9.13
CA HIS A 62 -14.37 8.49 -9.95
C HIS A 62 -15.56 7.79 -9.28
N ARG A 63 -15.40 7.44 -8.00
CA ARG A 63 -16.39 6.74 -7.17
C ARG A 63 -17.69 7.53 -7.00
N ALA A 64 -17.64 8.86 -6.86
CA ALA A 64 -18.82 9.71 -6.73
C ALA A 64 -19.80 9.55 -7.90
N ARG A 65 -19.30 9.25 -9.11
CA ARG A 65 -20.12 9.02 -10.32
C ARG A 65 -20.84 7.68 -10.29
N LEU A 66 -20.34 6.71 -9.52
CA LEU A 66 -20.90 5.36 -9.45
C LEU A 66 -22.17 5.27 -8.58
N ARG A 67 -22.40 6.27 -7.71
CA ARG A 67 -23.55 6.32 -6.76
C ARG A 67 -23.74 5.01 -6.00
N THR A 68 -22.63 4.47 -5.51
CA THR A 68 -22.55 3.15 -4.88
C THR A 68 -22.75 3.21 -3.36
N PRO A 69 -23.45 2.24 -2.76
CA PRO A 69 -23.50 2.08 -1.30
C PRO A 69 -22.26 1.39 -0.72
N ASN A 70 -21.36 0.86 -1.55
CA ASN A 70 -20.16 0.17 -1.08
C ASN A 70 -19.27 1.14 -0.30
N PRO A 71 -18.80 0.88 0.94
CA PRO A 71 -18.02 1.87 1.69
C PRO A 71 -16.55 2.01 1.23
N HIS A 72 -16.05 1.08 0.41
CA HIS A 72 -14.63 1.00 0.05
C HIS A 72 -14.24 2.05 -1.00
N LEU A 73 -13.00 2.55 -0.91
CA LEU A 73 -12.44 3.50 -1.88
C LEU A 73 -12.33 2.87 -3.28
N ILE A 74 -11.87 1.62 -3.34
CA ILE A 74 -11.76 0.84 -4.58
C ILE A 74 -13.07 0.11 -4.86
N VAL A 75 -13.79 0.55 -5.90
CA VAL A 75 -15.06 -0.08 -6.33
C VAL A 75 -14.97 -0.58 -7.75
N THR A 76 -15.25 -1.87 -7.91
CA THR A 76 -15.28 -2.54 -9.21
C THR A 76 -16.72 -2.67 -9.69
N LYS A 77 -16.90 -3.00 -10.98
CA LYS A 77 -18.22 -3.35 -11.53
C LYS A 77 -18.94 -4.42 -10.70
N THR A 78 -18.21 -5.40 -10.19
CA THR A 78 -18.74 -6.52 -9.40
C THR A 78 -19.12 -6.12 -7.97
N THR A 79 -18.42 -5.15 -7.39
CA THR A 79 -18.63 -4.72 -6.00
C THR A 79 -19.51 -3.48 -5.87
N ASN A 80 -19.91 -2.87 -6.99
CA ASN A 80 -20.66 -1.61 -7.02
C ASN A 80 -21.99 -1.64 -6.25
N THR A 81 -22.65 -2.78 -6.15
CA THR A 81 -23.95 -2.92 -5.46
C THR A 81 -23.82 -3.66 -4.12
N ARG A 82 -22.59 -3.90 -3.66
CA ARG A 82 -22.29 -4.70 -2.47
C ARG A 82 -21.50 -3.87 -1.47
N SER A 83 -21.49 -4.27 -0.21
CA SER A 83 -20.61 -3.66 0.80
C SER A 83 -19.27 -4.38 0.95
N THR A 84 -18.95 -5.32 0.05
CA THR A 84 -17.71 -6.10 0.09
C THR A 84 -16.57 -5.39 -0.65
N PRO A 85 -15.31 -5.52 -0.19
CA PRO A 85 -14.15 -4.96 -0.87
C PRO A 85 -13.90 -5.62 -2.24
N ALA A 86 -13.15 -4.94 -3.12
CA ALA A 86 -12.64 -5.51 -4.36
C ALA A 86 -11.92 -6.84 -4.12
N SER A 87 -11.96 -7.81 -5.05
CA SER A 87 -11.32 -9.13 -4.85
C SER A 87 -9.78 -9.01 -4.75
N PRO A 88 -9.08 -9.98 -4.14
CA PRO A 88 -7.62 -10.01 -4.16
C PRO A 88 -7.06 -10.01 -5.59
N ALA A 89 -7.67 -10.81 -6.48
CA ALA A 89 -7.28 -10.89 -7.89
C ALA A 89 -7.36 -9.54 -8.60
N TYR A 90 -8.35 -8.69 -8.28
CA TYR A 90 -8.44 -7.36 -8.86
C TYR A 90 -7.20 -6.51 -8.51
N ILE A 91 -6.77 -6.54 -7.25
CA ILE A 91 -5.58 -5.80 -6.80
C ILE A 91 -4.30 -6.36 -7.43
N SER A 92 -4.22 -7.68 -7.62
CA SER A 92 -3.07 -8.31 -8.29
C SER A 92 -2.91 -7.89 -9.75
N HIS A 93 -4.01 -7.60 -10.45
CA HIS A 93 -4.00 -7.29 -11.89
C HIS A 93 -4.14 -5.80 -12.23
N VAL A 94 -4.44 -4.94 -11.26
CA VAL A 94 -4.67 -3.51 -11.53
C VAL A 94 -3.41 -2.79 -12.05
N LEU A 95 -2.23 -3.35 -11.78
CA LEU A 95 -0.92 -2.82 -12.17
C LEU A 95 -0.33 -3.52 -13.41
N ASP A 96 -1.03 -4.48 -14.02
CA ASP A 96 -0.56 -5.17 -15.22
C ASP A 96 -0.15 -4.21 -16.35
N PRO A 97 -0.86 -3.08 -16.62
CA PRO A 97 -0.44 -2.11 -17.64
C PRO A 97 0.91 -1.44 -17.37
N ALA A 98 1.33 -1.39 -16.11
CA ALA A 98 2.61 -0.82 -15.69
C ALA A 98 3.70 -1.90 -15.52
N GLU A 99 3.39 -3.16 -15.82
CA GLU A 99 4.30 -4.31 -15.73
C GLU A 99 4.96 -4.48 -14.34
N VAL A 100 4.25 -4.07 -13.28
CA VAL A 100 4.68 -4.19 -11.89
C VAL A 100 3.57 -4.82 -11.04
N ASN A 101 3.90 -5.24 -9.82
CA ASN A 101 2.93 -5.74 -8.86
C ASN A 101 3.13 -5.12 -7.47
N THR A 102 2.09 -5.20 -6.63
CA THR A 102 2.08 -4.61 -5.29
C THR A 102 3.16 -5.17 -4.37
N LYS A 103 3.51 -6.45 -4.51
CA LYS A 103 4.59 -7.08 -3.73
C LYS A 103 5.93 -6.41 -4.04
N THR A 104 6.28 -6.26 -5.32
CA THR A 104 7.53 -5.60 -5.74
C THR A 104 7.61 -4.17 -5.22
N LEU A 105 6.56 -3.37 -5.43
CA LEU A 105 6.52 -1.96 -4.97
C LEU A 105 6.65 -1.86 -3.44
N ARG A 106 5.94 -2.72 -2.71
CA ARG A 106 6.04 -2.80 -1.25
C ARG A 106 7.46 -3.18 -0.81
N SER A 107 8.06 -4.20 -1.42
CA SER A 107 9.44 -4.63 -1.11
C SER A 107 10.43 -3.49 -1.32
N THR A 108 10.33 -2.77 -2.44
CA THR A 108 11.17 -1.59 -2.71
C THR A 108 11.09 -0.57 -1.57
N ARG A 109 9.88 -0.28 -1.09
CA ARG A 109 9.69 0.66 0.03
C ARG A 109 10.25 0.15 1.35
N LEU A 110 10.04 -1.12 1.66
CA LEU A 110 10.54 -1.72 2.89
C LEU A 110 12.06 -1.72 2.95
N VAL A 111 12.73 -2.05 1.83
CA VAL A 111 14.19 -2.00 1.71
C VAL A 111 14.69 -0.56 1.89
N ASP A 112 14.08 0.41 1.21
CA ASP A 112 14.42 1.84 1.33
C ASP A 112 14.29 2.36 2.78
N LEU A 113 13.20 2.01 3.45
CA LEU A 113 12.96 2.40 4.84
C LEU A 113 13.96 1.77 5.81
N VAL A 114 14.27 0.48 5.67
CA VAL A 114 15.22 -0.21 6.55
C VAL A 114 16.66 0.27 6.34
N ILE A 115 17.04 0.62 5.12
CA ILE A 115 18.36 1.22 4.85
C ILE A 115 18.47 2.59 5.53
N SER A 116 17.37 3.33 5.60
CA SER A 116 17.36 4.72 6.07
C SER A 116 17.04 4.88 7.56
N LEU A 117 16.37 3.90 8.18
CA LEU A 117 15.81 3.97 9.53
C LEU A 117 16.04 2.68 10.31
N ASP A 118 15.88 2.74 11.64
CA ASP A 118 15.95 1.54 12.49
C ASP A 118 14.82 0.54 12.11
N PRO A 119 15.14 -0.76 11.88
CA PRO A 119 14.16 -1.76 11.49
C PRO A 119 12.99 -1.92 12.47
N LYS A 120 13.19 -1.71 13.77
CA LYS A 120 12.10 -1.81 14.76
C LYS A 120 11.14 -0.65 14.64
N LEU A 121 11.64 0.57 14.37
CA LEU A 121 10.79 1.73 14.09
C LEU A 121 9.98 1.53 12.81
N VAL A 122 10.59 0.98 11.76
CA VAL A 122 9.88 0.64 10.52
C VAL A 122 8.79 -0.39 10.77
N ALA A 123 9.11 -1.44 11.54
CA ALA A 123 8.15 -2.49 11.89
C ALA A 123 6.97 -1.90 12.70
N GLU A 124 7.24 -1.08 13.72
CA GLU A 124 6.22 -0.42 14.52
C GLU A 124 5.33 0.48 13.66
N ALA A 125 5.91 1.39 12.86
CA ALA A 125 5.16 2.31 12.01
C ALA A 125 4.25 1.60 11.00
N LEU A 126 4.67 0.43 10.50
CA LEU A 126 3.91 -0.36 9.52
C LEU A 126 3.01 -1.42 10.16
N GLY A 127 2.98 -1.54 11.50
CA GLY A 127 2.22 -2.58 12.19
C GLY A 127 2.72 -3.99 11.90
N MET A 128 4.01 -4.14 11.58
CA MET A 128 4.64 -5.42 11.25
C MET A 128 5.35 -6.01 12.48
N ASN A 129 5.47 -7.34 12.50
CA ASN A 129 6.48 -7.99 13.34
C ASN A 129 7.87 -7.74 12.73
N ALA A 130 8.87 -7.41 13.56
CA ALA A 130 10.25 -7.18 13.14
C ALA A 130 10.85 -8.39 12.41
N ASP A 131 10.50 -9.62 12.81
CA ASP A 131 10.98 -10.83 12.12
C ASP A 131 10.49 -10.88 10.66
N GLY A 132 9.22 -10.51 10.43
CA GLY A 132 8.63 -10.46 9.09
C GLY A 132 9.17 -9.32 8.21
N LEU A 133 9.91 -8.36 8.79
CA LEU A 133 10.65 -7.34 8.05
C LEU A 133 12.01 -7.86 7.58
N LEU A 134 12.67 -8.72 8.38
CA LEU A 134 13.95 -9.32 8.04
C LEU A 134 13.86 -10.26 6.84
N ASP A 135 12.72 -10.95 6.65
CA ASP A 135 12.46 -11.78 5.47
C ASP A 135 12.59 -10.98 4.16
N TYR A 136 12.20 -9.70 4.15
CA TYR A 136 12.37 -8.84 2.98
C TYR A 136 13.82 -8.45 2.73
N LEU A 137 14.66 -8.43 3.76
CA LEU A 137 16.08 -8.12 3.63
C LEU A 137 16.87 -9.36 3.21
N ALA A 138 16.50 -10.55 3.70
CA ALA A 138 17.18 -11.81 3.40
C ALA A 138 17.23 -12.11 1.90
N ASP A 139 16.14 -11.85 1.17
CA ASP A 139 16.08 -11.99 -0.29
C ASP A 139 16.91 -10.94 -1.05
N HIS A 140 17.40 -9.89 -0.38
CA HIS A 140 18.17 -8.79 -0.97
C HIS A 140 19.59 -8.66 -0.38
N VAL A 141 20.03 -9.62 0.45
CA VAL A 141 21.44 -9.67 0.88
C VAL A 141 22.28 -10.09 -0.31
N ASP A 142 23.17 -9.20 -0.75
CA ASP A 142 24.22 -9.54 -1.70
C ASP A 142 25.08 -10.69 -1.12
N PRO A 143 25.12 -11.87 -1.77
CA PRO A 143 25.89 -13.00 -1.27
C PRO A 143 27.39 -12.68 -1.14
N ASP A 144 27.90 -11.70 -1.89
CA ASP A 144 29.30 -11.26 -1.82
C ASP A 144 29.60 -10.42 -0.57
N ARG A 145 28.58 -9.97 0.17
CA ARG A 145 28.76 -9.33 1.49
C ARG A 145 28.93 -10.31 2.64
N LEU A 146 28.58 -11.59 2.45
CA LEU A 146 28.70 -12.62 3.49
C LEU A 146 30.09 -13.30 3.51
N THR A 147 30.94 -13.05 2.51
CA THR A 147 32.28 -13.67 2.39
C THR A 147 33.39 -12.90 3.11
N SER A 148 33.09 -11.81 3.82
CA SER A 148 34.08 -10.99 4.54
C SER A 148 34.01 -11.12 6.07
N SER A 149 33.97 -12.35 6.58
CA SER A 149 34.29 -12.64 7.98
C SER A 149 34.99 -14.00 8.08
N ASN A 150 36.23 -14.01 7.63
CA ASN A 150 37.26 -14.96 8.05
C ASN A 150 38.60 -14.21 8.03
N LEU A 151 38.89 -13.53 9.14
CA LEU A 151 40.22 -13.12 9.56
C LEU A 151 40.31 -13.35 11.07
#